data_AF-A0A8J4R8T7-F1
#
_entry.id   AF-A0A8J4R8T7-F1
#
_cell.length_a   1.000
_cell.length_b   1.000
_cell.length_c   1.000
_cell.angle_alpha   90.00
_cell.angle_beta   90.00
_cell.angle_gamma   90.00
#
_symmetry.space_group_name_H-M   'P 1'
#
loop_
_entity.id
_entity.type
_entity.pdbx_description
1 polymer ?
#
loop_
_entity_poly.entity_id
_entity_poly.type
_entity_poly.pdbx_seq_one_letter_code
_entity_poly.pdbx_strand_id
1 'polypeptide(L)'
;MDPSRTFSRGPDLANFVISSGVLNQSLATVQDLHGEIINQNEHPVVRHKVSQQSNCTIIAFSSWPGCGKEYIQERGDLVSSTLKESSPHFNFLSTKSNPDFSINKAALELFDSISDSLPTLKSQVTPSPENSFFLFCFVT
;
A
#
# COMPACT_ATOMS: atom_id res chain seq x y z
N MET A 1 -38.19 -22.90 8.04
CA MET A 1 -36.95 -22.49 7.34
C MET A 1 -36.48 -21.22 8.03
N ASP A 2 -35.38 -21.31 8.76
CA ASP A 2 -34.77 -20.19 9.47
C ASP A 2 -33.97 -19.36 8.44
N PRO A 3 -34.28 -18.07 8.20
CA PRO A 3 -33.51 -17.27 7.26
C PRO A 3 -32.08 -17.15 7.78
N SER A 4 -31.13 -17.59 6.95
CA SER A 4 -29.70 -17.49 7.22
C SER A 4 -29.35 -16.11 7.76
N ARG A 5 -28.99 -16.05 9.05
CA ARG A 5 -28.30 -14.90 9.66
C ARG A 5 -26.91 -14.79 9.05
N THR A 6 -26.81 -14.35 7.80
CA THR A 6 -25.59 -13.73 7.28
C THR A 6 -25.45 -12.39 7.98
N PHE A 7 -24.82 -12.42 9.16
CA PHE A 7 -24.53 -11.26 9.98
C PHE A 7 -23.86 -10.18 9.13
N SER A 8 -24.58 -9.09 8.90
CA SER A 8 -24.05 -7.84 8.36
C SER A 8 -23.11 -7.22 9.39
N ARG A 9 -21.88 -7.71 9.49
CA ARG A 9 -20.81 -7.07 10.27
C ARG A 9 -20.24 -5.84 9.58
N GLY A 10 -20.68 -5.54 8.35
CA GLY A 10 -20.25 -4.39 7.56
C GLY A 10 -20.43 -3.06 8.29
N PRO A 11 -21.64 -2.73 8.79
CA PRO A 11 -21.88 -1.51 9.55
C PRO A 11 -21.03 -1.41 10.83
N ASP A 12 -20.92 -2.50 11.60
CA ASP A 12 -20.11 -2.53 12.82
C ASP A 12 -18.63 -2.31 12.52
N LEU A 13 -18.11 -2.95 11.47
CA LEU A 13 -16.73 -2.77 11.01
C LEU A 13 -16.48 -1.36 10.47
N ALA A 14 -17.42 -0.79 9.70
CA ALA A 14 -17.31 0.57 9.20
C ALA A 14 -17.27 1.59 10.35
N ASN A 15 -18.16 1.43 11.33
CA ASN A 15 -18.16 2.27 12.54
C ASN A 15 -16.85 2.14 13.32
N PHE A 16 -16.32 0.92 13.47
CA PHE A 16 -15.03 0.71 14.10
C PHE A 16 -13.90 1.43 13.36
N VAL A 17 -13.80 1.25 12.04
CA VAL A 17 -12.75 1.90 11.22
C VAL A 17 -12.84 3.42 11.30
N ILE A 18 -14.04 4.01 11.22
CA ILE A 18 -14.24 5.47 11.34
C ILE A 18 -13.84 5.95 12.73
N SER A 19 -14.33 5.29 13.79
CA SER A 19 -14.06 5.68 15.17
C SER A 19 -12.59 5.52 15.58
N SER A 20 -11.84 4.62 14.93
CA SER A 20 -10.40 4.42 15.17
C SER A 20 -9.53 5.62 14.79
N GLY A 21 -10.05 6.55 13.96
CA GLY A 21 -9.31 7.69 13.45
C GLY A 21 -8.26 7.36 12.38
N VAL A 22 -7.99 6.07 12.12
CA VAL A 22 -6.93 5.62 11.20
C VAL A 22 -7.14 6.15 9.78
N LEU A 23 -8.38 6.18 9.28
CA LEU A 23 -8.68 6.74 7.96
C LEU A 23 -8.31 8.22 7.86
N ASN A 24 -8.71 9.01 8.86
CA ASN A 24 -8.46 10.45 8.88
C ASN A 24 -6.96 10.75 8.99
N GLN A 25 -6.26 10.06 9.88
CA GLN A 25 -4.82 10.21 10.05
C GLN A 25 -4.05 9.79 8.78
N SER A 26 -4.53 8.74 8.11
CA SER A 26 -3.92 8.23 6.88
C SER A 26 -4.11 9.20 5.73
N LEU A 27 -5.33 9.71 5.54
CA LEU A 27 -5.63 10.72 4.54
C LEU A 27 -4.83 12.01 4.77
N ALA A 28 -4.73 12.46 6.02
CA ALA A 28 -3.92 13.63 6.36
C ALA A 28 -2.44 13.44 6.03
N THR A 29 -1.86 12.27 6.37
CA THR A 29 -0.46 11.94 6.07
C THR A 29 -0.18 11.91 4.56
N VAL A 30 -1.14 11.40 3.80
CA VAL A 30 -1.10 11.37 2.33
C VAL A 30 -1.16 12.78 1.73
N GLN A 31 -2.09 13.62 2.20
CA GLN A 31 -2.22 15.00 1.72
C GLN A 31 -0.97 15.82 2.00
N ASP A 32 -0.38 15.62 3.18
CA ASP A 32 0.85 16.24 3.61
C ASP A 32 2.04 15.80 2.73
N LEU A 33 2.20 14.50 2.48
CA LEU A 33 3.18 13.97 1.53
C LEU A 33 3.01 14.57 0.12
N HIS A 34 1.77 14.68 -0.36
CA HIS A 34 1.50 15.25 -1.68
C HIS A 34 1.88 16.74 -1.75
N GLY A 35 1.56 17.52 -0.70
CA GLY A 35 1.97 18.91 -0.58
C GLY A 35 3.49 19.07 -0.59
N GLU A 36 4.23 18.20 0.09
CA GLU A 36 5.69 18.20 0.05
C GLU A 36 6.26 17.91 -1.34
N ILE A 37 5.62 17.01 -2.09
CA ILE A 37 6.05 16.65 -3.44
C ILE A 37 5.89 17.85 -4.37
N ILE A 38 4.72 18.50 -4.40
CA ILE A 38 4.45 19.64 -5.30
C ILE A 38 5.45 20.78 -5.10
N ASN A 39 5.93 20.98 -3.88
CA ASN A 39 6.81 22.10 -3.52
C ASN A 39 8.31 21.84 -3.80
N GLN A 40 8.67 20.72 -4.42
CA GLN A 40 10.08 20.36 -4.68
C GLN A 40 10.42 20.41 -6.16
N ASN A 41 11.67 20.77 -6.48
CA ASN A 41 12.16 20.86 -7.86
C ASN A 41 12.61 19.51 -8.44
N GLU A 42 12.93 18.55 -7.57
CA GLU A 42 13.31 17.19 -7.95
C GLU A 42 12.30 16.22 -7.35
N HIS A 43 11.82 15.27 -8.15
CA HIS A 43 10.84 14.29 -7.69
C HIS A 43 11.38 12.87 -7.92
N PRO A 44 11.74 12.14 -6.86
CA PRO A 44 11.91 10.70 -6.91
C PRO A 44 10.65 10.04 -7.47
N VAL A 45 10.83 8.93 -8.18
CA VAL A 45 9.74 8.15 -8.78
C VAL A 45 8.72 7.72 -7.72
N VAL A 46 9.19 7.36 -6.52
CA VAL A 46 8.35 7.09 -5.34
C VAL A 46 8.93 7.80 -4.12
N ARG A 47 8.05 8.45 -3.36
CA ARG A 47 8.35 9.01 -2.04
C ARG A 47 7.51 8.34 -0.98
N HIS A 48 7.99 8.41 0.25
CA HIS A 48 7.24 7.97 1.41
C HIS A 48 7.28 9.00 2.53
N LYS A 49 6.27 8.96 3.40
CA LYS A 49 6.22 9.72 4.65
C LYS A 49 5.84 8.80 5.80
N VAL A 50 6.62 8.84 6.88
CA VAL A 50 6.32 8.13 8.12
C VAL A 50 5.70 9.11 9.10
N SER A 51 4.54 8.76 9.64
CA SER A 51 3.79 9.56 10.59
C SER A 51 3.48 8.73 11.82
N GLN A 52 4.12 9.08 12.94
CA GLN A 52 3.91 8.42 14.22
C GLN A 52 2.64 8.98 14.88
N GLN A 53 1.62 8.14 15.03
CA GLN A 53 0.38 8.47 15.74
C GLN A 53 0.42 7.87 17.14
N SER A 54 -0.49 8.31 18.01
CA SER A 54 -0.57 7.81 19.39
C SER A 54 -0.91 6.31 19.48
N ASN A 55 -1.57 5.75 18.44
CA ASN A 55 -2.07 4.39 18.40
C ASN A 55 -1.53 3.54 17.24
N CYS A 56 -0.83 4.14 16.28
CA CYS A 56 -0.28 3.43 15.12
C CYS A 56 0.87 4.21 14.47
N THR A 57 1.59 3.56 13.56
CA THR A 57 2.51 4.23 12.64
C THR A 57 1.95 4.15 11.24
N ILE A 58 1.84 5.29 10.56
CA ILE A 58 1.35 5.39 9.20
C ILE A 58 2.53 5.60 8.26
N ILE A 59 2.57 4.83 7.17
CA ILE A 59 3.56 4.98 6.10
C ILE A 59 2.78 5.28 4.81
N ALA A 60 2.79 6.54 4.38
CA ALA A 60 2.20 6.93 3.11
C ALA A 60 3.22 6.79 1.99
N PHE A 61 2.79 6.35 0.80
CA PHE A 61 3.60 6.32 -0.41
C PHE A 61 2.93 7.15 -1.50
N SER A 62 3.73 7.84 -2.32
CA SER A 62 3.24 8.58 -3.48
C SER A 62 4.24 8.44 -4.60
N SER A 63 3.75 8.26 -5.82
CA SER A 63 4.56 8.32 -7.03
C SER A 63 4.58 9.73 -7.62
N TRP A 64 5.61 10.04 -8.41
CA TRP A 64 5.64 11.23 -9.25
C TRP A 64 6.25 10.94 -10.64
N PRO A 65 5.65 11.44 -11.74
CA PRO A 65 4.32 12.08 -11.77
C PRO A 65 3.25 11.12 -11.26
N GLY A 66 2.15 11.67 -10.72
CA GLY A 66 1.10 10.85 -10.13
C GLY A 66 0.64 9.75 -11.11
N CYS A 67 0.34 8.57 -10.59
CA CYS A 67 -0.16 7.46 -11.40
C CYS A 67 -1.63 7.70 -11.80
N GLY A 68 -1.84 8.69 -12.68
CA GLY A 68 -3.12 9.01 -13.27
C GLY A 68 -3.62 7.92 -14.22
N LYS A 69 -4.81 8.14 -14.79
CA LYS A 69 -5.45 7.17 -15.68
C LYS A 69 -4.56 6.82 -16.89
N GLU A 70 -3.83 7.79 -17.41
CA GLU A 70 -2.87 7.65 -18.50
C GLU A 70 -1.71 6.72 -18.14
N TYR A 71 -1.12 6.87 -16.94
CA TYR A 71 -0.04 6.00 -16.48
C TYR A 71 -0.51 4.56 -16.30
N ILE A 72 -1.71 4.37 -15.74
CA ILE A 72 -2.32 3.06 -15.53
C ILE A 72 -2.79 2.42 -16.85
N GLN A 73 -3.25 3.22 -17.82
CA GLN A 73 -3.73 2.70 -19.10
C GLN A 73 -2.58 2.34 -20.04
N GLU A 74 -1.47 3.09 -20.01
CA GLU A 74 -0.27 2.80 -20.79
C GLU A 74 0.60 1.69 -20.17
N ARG A 75 0.56 1.50 -18.84
CA ARG A 75 1.32 0.46 -18.11
C ARG A 75 0.43 -0.56 -17.39
N GLY A 76 -0.82 -0.70 -17.83
CA GLY A 76 -1.85 -1.57 -17.23
C GLY A 76 -1.59 -3.07 -17.39
N ASP A 77 -0.48 -3.42 -18.02
CA ASP A 77 -0.03 -4.80 -18.22
C ASP A 77 0.05 -5.55 -16.89
N LEU A 78 -0.23 -6.84 -16.98
CA LEU A 78 -0.07 -7.78 -15.88
C LEU A 78 1.19 -8.61 -16.09
N VAL A 79 2.03 -8.67 -15.07
CA VAL A 79 3.20 -9.56 -15.04
C VAL A 79 2.80 -10.83 -14.29
N SER A 80 2.94 -11.98 -14.95
CA SER A 80 2.65 -13.28 -14.35
C SER A 80 3.86 -13.82 -13.59
N SER A 81 3.62 -14.42 -12.43
CA SER A 81 4.63 -15.12 -11.62
C SER A 81 5.30 -16.30 -12.32
N THR A 82 4.69 -16.82 -13.40
CA THR A 82 5.28 -17.87 -14.25
C THR A 82 6.59 -17.43 -14.92
N LEU A 83 6.78 -16.12 -15.10
CA LEU A 83 8.05 -15.52 -15.45
C LEU A 83 8.93 -15.51 -14.19
N LYS A 84 9.53 -16.66 -13.86
CA LYS A 84 10.30 -16.93 -12.62
C LYS A 84 11.37 -15.90 -12.26
N GLU A 85 11.81 -15.08 -13.21
CA GLU A 85 12.77 -14.00 -12.99
C GLU A 85 12.14 -12.69 -12.49
N SER A 86 10.82 -12.53 -12.59
CA SER A 86 10.19 -11.21 -12.47
C SER A 86 10.04 -10.72 -11.03
N SER A 87 9.88 -11.57 -10.00
CA SER A 87 9.73 -11.10 -8.62
C SER A 87 9.89 -12.18 -7.53
N PRO A 88 11.13 -12.53 -7.09
CA PRO A 88 11.32 -13.47 -5.99
C PRO A 88 10.69 -12.99 -4.66
N HIS A 89 10.45 -11.67 -4.52
CA HIS A 89 9.84 -11.04 -3.36
C HIS A 89 8.41 -11.52 -3.07
N PHE A 90 7.67 -12.01 -4.07
CA PHE A 90 6.24 -12.36 -3.95
C PHE A 90 5.95 -13.85 -4.02
N ASN A 91 6.97 -14.72 -3.95
CA ASN A 91 6.79 -16.18 -3.98
C ASN A 91 5.85 -16.71 -2.88
N PHE A 92 5.69 -15.97 -1.79
CA PHE A 92 4.79 -16.32 -0.68
C PHE A 92 3.29 -16.19 -1.05
N LEU A 93 2.95 -15.49 -2.14
CA LEU A 93 1.57 -15.38 -2.63
C LEU A 93 1.10 -16.65 -3.35
N SER A 94 2.03 -17.44 -3.88
CA SER A 94 1.73 -18.71 -4.53
C SER A 94 1.28 -19.76 -3.51
N THR A 95 0.18 -20.44 -3.81
CA THR A 95 -0.36 -21.54 -3.00
C THR A 95 -0.36 -22.84 -3.80
N LYS A 96 -0.57 -23.97 -3.12
CA LYS A 96 -0.69 -25.26 -3.82
C LYS A 96 -1.85 -25.30 -4.83
N SER A 97 -2.95 -24.61 -4.51
CA SER A 97 -4.14 -24.55 -5.38
C SER A 97 -4.05 -23.44 -6.43
N ASN A 98 -3.30 -22.37 -6.14
CA ASN A 98 -3.09 -21.23 -7.04
C ASN A 98 -1.59 -20.95 -7.11
N PRO A 99 -0.85 -21.72 -7.94
CA PRO A 99 0.60 -21.57 -8.03
C PRO A 99 0.98 -20.25 -8.72
N ASP A 100 0.11 -19.75 -9.58
CA ASP A 100 0.35 -18.58 -10.40
C ASP A 100 -0.49 -17.39 -9.95
N PHE A 101 0.10 -16.21 -10.00
CA PHE A 101 -0.57 -14.93 -9.76
C PHE A 101 -0.09 -13.90 -10.80
N SER A 102 -0.82 -12.78 -10.86
CA SER A 102 -0.49 -11.66 -11.73
C SER A 102 -0.47 -10.37 -10.93
N ILE A 103 0.55 -9.54 -11.15
CA ILE A 103 0.69 -8.21 -10.52
C ILE A 103 0.64 -7.15 -11.62
N ASN A 104 0.07 -5.99 -11.32
CA ASN A 104 0.16 -4.84 -12.21
C ASN A 104 1.62 -4.43 -12.41
N LYS A 105 2.07 -4.37 -13.66
CA LYS A 105 3.45 -4.08 -14.05
C LYS A 105 3.92 -2.73 -13.51
N ALA A 106 3.09 -1.69 -13.62
CA ALA A 106 3.44 -0.36 -13.14
C ALA A 106 3.66 -0.34 -11.61
N ALA A 107 2.77 -0.99 -10.86
CA ALA A 107 2.91 -1.12 -9.41
C ALA A 107 4.17 -1.90 -9.02
N LEU A 108 4.52 -2.94 -9.78
CA LEU A 108 5.75 -3.71 -9.58
C LEU A 108 7.00 -2.86 -9.85
N GLU A 109 7.03 -2.10 -10.95
CA GLU A 109 8.14 -1.19 -11.26
C GLU A 109 8.34 -0.10 -10.17
N LEU A 110 7.25 0.44 -9.63
CA LEU A 110 7.30 1.38 -8.52
C LEU A 110 7.84 0.71 -7.24
N PHE A 111 7.41 -0.52 -6.94
CA PHE A 111 7.92 -1.30 -5.82
C PHE A 111 9.42 -1.57 -5.96
N ASP A 112 9.86 -2.04 -7.13
CA ASP A 112 11.26 -2.35 -7.42
C ASP A 112 12.14 -1.10 -7.24
N SER A 113 11.65 0.08 -7.65
CA SER A 113 12.36 1.35 -7.51
C SER A 113 12.71 1.76 -6.08
N ILE A 114 12.00 1.20 -5.08
CA ILE A 114 12.25 1.47 -3.65
C ILE A 114 12.65 0.22 -2.87
N SER A 115 12.70 -0.95 -3.51
CA SER A 115 12.88 -2.26 -2.87
C SER A 115 14.10 -2.32 -1.95
N ASP A 116 15.23 -1.73 -2.38
CA ASP A 116 16.47 -1.64 -1.59
C ASP A 116 16.34 -0.78 -0.32
N SER A 117 15.43 0.20 -0.33
CA SER A 117 15.19 1.10 0.81
C SER A 117 14.15 0.56 1.80
N LEU A 118 13.30 -0.38 1.39
CA LEU A 118 12.23 -0.94 2.22
C LEU A 118 12.72 -1.64 3.50
N PRO A 119 13.84 -2.40 3.51
CA PRO A 119 14.36 -2.98 4.76
C PRO A 119 14.71 -1.92 5.81
N THR A 120 15.29 -0.81 5.38
CA THR A 120 15.61 0.33 6.25
C THR A 120 14.35 1.02 6.75
N LEU A 121 13.34 1.17 5.91
CA LEU A 121 12.04 1.71 6.33
C LEU A 121 11.34 0.76 7.34
N LYS A 122 11.43 -0.55 7.12
CA LYS A 122 10.87 -1.56 8.03
C LYS A 122 11.52 -1.52 9.42
N SER A 123 12.84 -1.33 9.50
CA SER A 123 13.53 -1.25 10.79
C SER A 123 13.14 -0.02 11.60
N GLN A 124 12.80 1.10 10.93
CA GLN A 124 12.30 2.31 11.59
C GLN A 124 10.90 2.15 12.19
N VAL A 125 10.10 1.22 11.68
CA VAL A 125 8.67 1.06 12.05
C VAL A 125 8.41 -0.17 12.92
N THR A 126 9.44 -0.96 13.23
CA THR A 126 9.28 -2.15 14.08
C THR A 126 9.73 -1.88 15.53
N PRO A 127 8.80 -1.61 16.48
CA PRO A 127 9.08 -1.86 17.90
C PRO A 127 8.03 -2.76 18.58
N SER A 128 8.46 -3.95 19.02
CA SER A 128 7.74 -4.96 19.84
C SER A 128 6.38 -5.47 19.31
N PRO A 129 5.92 -6.69 19.68
CA PRO A 129 4.97 -7.48 18.87
C PRO A 129 3.51 -6.98 18.78
N GLU A 130 3.11 -5.88 19.42
CA GLU A 130 1.69 -5.72 19.77
C GLU A 130 0.86 -4.73 18.93
N ASN A 131 1.39 -3.79 18.17
CA ASN A 131 0.53 -2.79 17.50
C ASN A 131 1.09 -2.26 16.17
N SER A 132 1.02 -3.05 15.09
CA SER A 132 1.38 -2.56 13.75
C SER A 132 0.25 -2.79 12.74
N PHE A 133 -0.54 -1.74 12.53
CA PHE A 133 -1.39 -1.62 11.35
C PHE A 133 -0.63 -0.85 10.28
N PHE A 134 -0.34 -1.50 9.16
CA PHE A 134 0.24 -0.86 7.99
C PHE A 134 -0.89 -0.56 7.00
N LEU A 135 -1.20 0.72 6.79
CA LEU A 135 -2.11 1.13 5.71
C LEU A 135 -1.26 1.59 4.52
N PHE A 136 -1.28 0.81 3.45
CA PHE A 136 -0.71 1.20 2.16
C PHE A 136 -1.74 2.04 1.43
N CYS A 137 -1.61 3.37 1.50
CA CYS A 137 -2.36 4.27 0.61
C CYS A 137 -1.45 4.62 -0.58
N PHE A 138 -1.79 4.11 -1.76
CA PHE A 138 -1.39 4.73 -3.01
C PHE A 138 -2.43 5.80 -3.33
N VAL A 139 -1.99 7.05 -3.47
CA VAL A 139 -2.83 8.05 -4.12
C VAL A 139 -2.52 8.09 -5.60
N THR A 140 -3.59 7.93 -6.38
CA THR A 140 -3.69 8.32 -7.79
C THR A 140 -4.16 9.76 -7.88
#